data_AF-A0A7M7HDB9-F1
#
_entry.id   AF-A0A7M7HDB9-F1
#
_cell.length_a   1.000
_cell.length_b   1.000
_cell.length_c   1.000
_cell.angle_alpha   90.00
_cell.angle_beta   90.00
_cell.angle_gamma   90.00
#
_symmetry.space_group_name_H-M   'P 1'
#
loop_
_entity.id
_entity.type
_entity.pdbx_description
1 polymer ?
#
loop_
_entity_poly.entity_id
_entity_poly.type
_entity_poly.pdbx_seq_one_letter_code
_entity_poly.pdbx_strand_id
1 'polypeptide(L)'
;MSGLAIFLVALMIGSSQACRCIFQPLGQKYCDSKFAILANVTQVQEPSISNDYIWTYTLEVGAIFRDEEGDITLGNGATVKSYSDSCRVFLQQGHTYILTGGRQGLGDLWLHDCSAIFLDITSSSPQEEIVLLVLSVPEPCPYLTSP
;
A
#
# COMPACT_ATOMS: atom_id res chain seq x y z
N MET A 1 -37.49 -13.18 50.36
CA MET A 1 -36.09 -12.72 50.38
C MET A 1 -35.55 -12.92 48.98
N SER A 2 -35.52 -11.84 48.20
CA SER A 2 -35.23 -11.84 46.76
C SER A 2 -33.72 -11.70 46.56
N GLY A 3 -33.07 -12.70 45.97
CA GLY A 3 -31.67 -12.65 45.57
C GLY A 3 -31.55 -12.21 44.11
N LEU A 4 -31.22 -10.93 43.89
CA LEU A 4 -30.95 -10.37 42.58
C LEU A 4 -29.56 -10.84 42.10
N ALA A 5 -29.51 -11.69 41.08
CA ALA A 5 -28.25 -12.05 40.41
C ALA A 5 -27.88 -10.94 39.41
N ILE A 6 -26.81 -10.20 39.69
CA ILE A 6 -26.25 -9.21 38.78
C ILE A 6 -25.42 -9.94 37.72
N PHE A 7 -25.91 -10.00 36.49
CA PHE A 7 -25.14 -10.42 35.32
C PHE A 7 -24.21 -9.27 34.90
N LEU A 8 -22.93 -9.39 35.25
CA LEU A 8 -21.86 -8.55 34.73
C LEU A 8 -21.57 -8.96 33.28
N VAL A 9 -22.16 -8.25 32.32
CA VAL A 9 -21.76 -8.33 30.90
C VAL A 9 -20.46 -7.55 30.75
N ALA A 10 -19.32 -8.25 30.83
CA ALA A 10 -18.04 -7.70 30.44
C ALA A 10 -18.05 -7.50 28.92
N LEU A 11 -18.32 -6.27 28.47
CA LEU A 11 -18.06 -5.85 27.09
C LEU A 11 -16.54 -5.96 26.86
N MET A 12 -16.11 -7.03 26.21
CA MET A 12 -14.78 -7.10 25.60
C MET A 12 -14.77 -6.12 24.42
N ILE A 13 -14.40 -4.86 24.69
CA ILE A 13 -14.04 -3.91 23.65
C ILE A 13 -12.74 -4.44 23.05
N GLY A 14 -12.84 -5.21 21.98
CA GLY A 14 -11.70 -5.57 21.15
C GLY A 14 -11.05 -4.28 20.69
N SER A 15 -9.86 -3.97 21.22
CA SER A 15 -9.07 -2.83 20.78
C SER A 15 -8.64 -3.08 19.33
N SER A 16 -9.41 -2.59 18.36
CA SER A 16 -8.89 -2.47 17.00
C SER A 16 -7.73 -1.48 17.06
N GLN A 17 -6.52 -1.95 16.84
CA GLN A 17 -5.36 -1.07 16.71
C GLN A 17 -5.58 -0.24 15.45
N ALA A 18 -6.10 0.98 15.62
CA ALA A 18 -6.25 1.92 14.53
C ALA A 18 -4.86 2.22 13.97
N CYS A 19 -4.71 2.05 12.67
CA CYS A 19 -3.45 2.23 12.01
C CYS A 19 -2.98 3.67 12.06
N ARG A 20 -1.71 3.87 12.42
CA ARG A 20 -1.12 5.18 12.64
C ARG A 20 0.07 5.35 11.71
N CYS A 21 -0.17 6.05 10.62
CA CYS A 21 0.90 6.52 9.77
C CYS A 21 1.57 7.74 10.36
N ILE A 22 2.89 7.68 10.49
CA ILE A 22 3.70 8.87 10.73
C ILE A 22 3.74 9.65 9.42
N PHE A 23 3.43 10.94 9.47
CA PHE A 23 3.55 11.79 8.29
C PHE A 23 5.03 11.86 7.87
N GLN A 24 5.31 11.40 6.66
CA GLN A 24 6.63 11.49 6.03
C GLN A 24 6.51 12.27 4.72
N PRO A 25 7.50 13.14 4.38
CA PRO A 25 7.58 13.77 3.07
C PRO A 25 7.58 12.74 1.94
N LEU A 26 7.00 13.07 0.79
CA LEU A 26 6.87 12.10 -0.31
C LEU A 26 8.21 11.56 -0.81
N GLY A 27 9.24 12.41 -0.89
CA GLY A 27 10.59 11.97 -1.26
C GLY A 27 11.17 10.93 -0.29
N GLN A 28 10.90 11.07 1.01
CA GLN A 28 11.30 10.08 2.01
C GLN A 28 10.53 8.77 1.80
N LYS A 29 9.21 8.82 1.59
CA LYS A 29 8.40 7.62 1.32
C LYS A 29 8.86 6.88 0.07
N TYR A 30 9.22 7.61 -0.97
CA TYR A 30 9.77 7.05 -2.21
C TYR A 30 11.13 6.38 -1.96
N CYS A 31 12.00 7.00 -1.16
CA CYS A 31 13.31 6.44 -0.84
C CYS A 31 13.24 5.23 0.10
N ASP A 32 12.29 5.20 1.03
CA ASP A 32 12.08 4.10 1.97
C ASP A 32 11.36 2.91 1.32
N SER A 33 10.72 3.10 0.16
CA SER A 33 10.02 2.03 -0.53
C SER A 33 10.98 1.06 -1.24
N LYS A 34 10.55 -0.20 -1.38
CA LYS A 34 11.25 -1.23 -2.17
C LYS A 34 10.87 -1.16 -3.64
N PHE A 35 9.69 -0.65 -3.94
CA PHE A 35 9.26 -0.36 -5.30
C PHE A 35 8.46 0.95 -5.38
N ALA A 36 8.43 1.54 -6.57
CA ALA A 36 7.55 2.63 -6.97
C ALA A 36 7.17 2.46 -8.44
N ILE A 37 5.89 2.27 -8.73
CA ILE A 37 5.40 1.93 -10.07
C ILE A 37 4.13 2.71 -10.43
N LEU A 38 3.91 2.94 -11.72
CA LEU A 38 2.60 3.28 -12.28
C LEU A 38 1.96 1.99 -12.78
N ALA A 39 0.78 1.63 -12.28
CA ALA A 39 0.14 0.38 -12.67
C ALA A 39 -1.39 0.47 -12.69
N ASN A 40 -2.01 -0.24 -13.65
CA ASN A 40 -3.45 -0.42 -13.73
C ASN A 40 -3.86 -1.68 -12.96
N VAL A 41 -4.93 -1.60 -12.17
CA VAL A 41 -5.44 -2.75 -11.41
C VAL A 41 -6.35 -3.58 -12.31
N THR A 42 -5.87 -4.74 -12.75
CA THR A 42 -6.62 -5.61 -13.67
C THR A 42 -7.53 -6.59 -12.94
N GLN A 43 -7.21 -6.94 -11.69
CA GLN A 43 -8.02 -7.83 -10.86
C GLN A 43 -7.90 -7.50 -9.38
N VAL A 44 -9.01 -7.63 -8.65
CA VAL A 44 -9.06 -7.56 -7.19
C VAL A 44 -9.57 -8.88 -6.65
N GLN A 45 -8.85 -9.48 -5.71
CA GLN A 45 -9.25 -10.68 -4.99
C GLN A 45 -9.38 -10.36 -3.50
N GLU A 46 -10.60 -10.56 -2.99
CA GLU A 46 -10.90 -10.35 -1.58
C GLU A 46 -10.35 -11.51 -0.71
N PRO A 47 -10.05 -11.24 0.57
CA PRO A 47 -9.76 -12.25 1.59
C PRO A 47 -10.77 -13.41 1.55
N SER A 48 -10.30 -14.64 1.56
CA SER A 48 -11.18 -15.79 1.79
C SER A 48 -11.48 -15.93 3.28
N ILE A 49 -12.64 -16.49 3.62
CA ILE A 49 -13.13 -16.66 5.00
C ILE A 49 -12.17 -17.54 5.85
N SER A 50 -11.20 -18.22 5.22
CA SER A 50 -10.42 -19.31 5.81
C SER A 50 -9.01 -18.94 6.32
N ASN A 51 -8.70 -17.66 6.60
CA ASN A 51 -7.62 -17.16 7.50
C ASN A 51 -6.68 -16.09 6.93
N ASP A 52 -6.75 -15.78 5.64
CA ASP A 52 -5.88 -14.76 5.07
C ASP A 52 -6.65 -13.46 4.95
N TYR A 53 -6.56 -12.65 6.00
CA TYR A 53 -6.93 -11.23 6.05
C TYR A 53 -6.06 -10.41 5.08
N ILE A 54 -5.95 -10.83 3.81
CA ILE A 54 -5.04 -10.32 2.80
C ILE A 54 -5.82 -10.09 1.51
N TRP A 55 -5.85 -8.85 1.08
CA TRP A 55 -6.32 -8.47 -0.25
C TRP A 55 -5.19 -8.68 -1.25
N THR A 56 -5.53 -9.24 -2.41
CA THR A 56 -4.58 -9.46 -3.49
C THR A 56 -5.03 -8.70 -4.73
N TYR A 57 -4.10 -7.95 -5.33
CA TYR A 57 -4.34 -7.14 -6.51
C TYR A 57 -3.41 -7.60 -7.63
N THR A 58 -3.98 -7.89 -8.80
CA THR A 58 -3.22 -8.09 -10.03
C THR A 58 -3.12 -6.76 -10.76
N LEU A 59 -1.91 -6.43 -11.18
CA LEU A 59 -1.54 -5.14 -11.74
C LEU A 59 -0.94 -5.33 -13.14
N GLU A 60 -1.26 -4.44 -14.07
CA GLU A 60 -0.50 -4.25 -15.31
C GLU A 60 0.44 -3.06 -15.12
N VAL A 61 1.76 -3.30 -15.16
CA VAL A 61 2.76 -2.27 -14.87
C VAL A 61 3.03 -1.41 -16.10
N GLY A 62 2.69 -0.12 -16.02
CA GLY A 62 2.89 0.87 -17.09
C GLY A 62 4.21 1.63 -16.99
N ALA A 63 4.72 1.87 -15.77
CA ALA A 63 6.04 2.48 -15.56
C ALA A 63 6.66 1.99 -14.24
N ILE A 64 7.99 1.94 -14.22
CA ILE A 64 8.78 1.63 -13.02
C ILE A 64 9.64 2.85 -12.72
N PHE A 65 9.42 3.45 -11.55
CA PHE A 65 10.21 4.57 -11.05
C PHE A 65 11.30 4.05 -10.11
N ARG A 66 10.99 3.02 -9.32
CA ARG A 66 11.93 2.36 -8.41
C ARG A 66 11.64 0.87 -8.36
N ASP A 67 12.69 0.08 -8.38
CA ASP A 67 12.66 -1.35 -8.09
C ASP A 67 14.02 -1.76 -7.53
N GLU A 68 14.08 -1.97 -6.21
CA GLU A 68 15.34 -2.26 -5.52
C GLU A 68 15.94 -3.62 -5.89
N GLU A 69 15.09 -4.60 -6.26
CA GLU A 69 15.51 -5.96 -6.61
C GLU A 69 15.63 -6.19 -8.13
N GLY A 70 14.98 -5.36 -8.95
CA GLY A 70 15.10 -5.38 -10.41
C GLY A 70 14.36 -6.53 -11.11
N ASP A 71 13.31 -7.06 -10.49
CA ASP A 71 12.50 -8.18 -11.00
C ASP A 71 11.09 -7.75 -11.48
N ILE A 72 10.67 -6.50 -11.26
CA ILE A 72 9.41 -5.97 -11.78
C ILE A 72 9.60 -5.72 -13.27
N THR A 73 8.69 -6.26 -14.08
CA THR A 73 8.74 -6.13 -15.54
C THR A 73 7.55 -5.32 -16.05
N LEU A 74 7.82 -4.38 -16.97
CA LEU A 74 6.80 -3.59 -17.66
C LEU A 74 5.85 -4.49 -18.47
N GLY A 75 4.56 -4.14 -18.50
CA GLY A 75 3.53 -4.84 -19.27
C GLY A 75 3.16 -6.23 -18.75
N ASN A 76 3.83 -6.73 -17.72
CA ASN A 76 3.51 -8.01 -17.08
C ASN A 76 2.55 -7.83 -15.90
N GLY A 77 1.81 -8.90 -15.62
CA GLY A 77 0.99 -9.02 -14.42
C GLY A 77 1.87 -9.06 -13.17
N ALA A 78 1.85 -8.01 -12.34
CA ALA A 78 2.44 -8.02 -11.00
C ALA A 78 1.35 -8.30 -9.95
N THR A 79 1.67 -9.03 -8.91
CA THR A 79 0.76 -9.27 -7.79
C THR A 79 1.22 -8.49 -6.58
N VAL A 80 0.32 -7.67 -6.01
CA VAL A 80 0.59 -6.94 -4.78
C VAL A 80 -0.45 -7.28 -3.72
N LYS A 81 -0.01 -7.37 -2.48
CA LYS A 81 -0.82 -7.76 -1.32
C LYS A 81 -1.03 -6.59 -0.36
N SER A 82 -2.16 -6.53 0.31
CA SER A 82 -2.45 -5.58 1.41
C SER A 82 -3.13 -6.31 2.56
N TYR A 83 -2.73 -6.03 3.79
CA TYR A 83 -3.44 -6.55 4.98
C TYR A 83 -4.86 -5.97 5.07
N SER A 84 -5.82 -6.76 5.58
CA SER A 84 -7.23 -6.35 5.73
C SER A 84 -7.53 -5.70 7.07
N ASP A 85 -6.71 -5.96 8.09
CA ASP A 85 -6.91 -5.44 9.45
C ASP A 85 -6.44 -4.00 9.53
N SER A 86 -7.37 -3.09 9.84
CA SER A 86 -7.27 -1.65 10.17
C SER A 86 -6.42 -0.71 9.28
N CYS A 87 -5.58 -1.24 8.39
CA CYS A 87 -4.53 -0.62 7.59
C CYS A 87 -4.71 -0.94 6.09
N ARG A 88 -5.89 -1.38 5.68
CA ARG A 88 -6.06 -1.84 4.30
C ARG A 88 -5.94 -0.70 3.31
N VAL A 89 -5.17 -0.95 2.26
CA VAL A 89 -5.23 -0.15 1.04
C VAL A 89 -6.39 -0.65 0.20
N PHE A 90 -7.20 0.26 -0.32
CA PHE A 90 -8.27 -0.08 -1.24
C PHE A 90 -7.90 0.38 -2.64
N LEU A 91 -7.67 -0.59 -3.52
CA LEU A 91 -7.52 -0.32 -4.94
C LEU A 91 -8.77 -0.82 -5.67
N GLN A 92 -9.21 -0.04 -6.67
CA GLN A 92 -10.35 -0.38 -7.51
C GLN A 92 -9.88 -0.96 -8.83
N GLN A 93 -10.53 -2.05 -9.27
CA GLN A 93 -10.29 -2.64 -10.58
C GLN A 93 -10.58 -1.63 -11.70
N GLY A 94 -9.75 -1.62 -12.74
CA GLY A 94 -9.83 -0.73 -13.89
C GLY A 94 -9.18 0.64 -13.69
N HIS A 95 -8.70 0.95 -12.48
CA HIS A 95 -8.05 2.21 -12.18
C HIS A 95 -6.53 2.10 -12.20
N THR A 96 -5.87 3.18 -12.62
CA THR A 96 -4.42 3.32 -12.62
C THR A 96 -3.95 4.09 -11.39
N TYR A 97 -2.87 3.64 -10.77
CA TYR A 97 -2.30 4.23 -9.58
C TYR A 97 -0.78 4.37 -9.70
N ILE A 98 -0.23 5.40 -9.06
CA ILE A 98 1.18 5.39 -8.65
C ILE A 98 1.24 4.74 -7.27
N LEU A 99 1.92 3.61 -7.19
CA LEU A 99 2.03 2.78 -5.99
C LEU A 99 3.48 2.79 -5.51
N THR A 100 3.66 3.02 -4.22
CA THR A 100 4.91 2.72 -3.51
C THR A 100 4.65 1.61 -2.52
N GLY A 101 5.65 0.79 -2.19
CA GLY A 101 5.43 -0.29 -1.23
C GLY A 101 6.69 -1.03 -0.83
N GLY A 102 6.49 -2.07 -0.04
CA GLY A 102 7.54 -2.95 0.46
C GLY A 102 7.58 -4.29 -0.27
N ARG A 103 8.48 -5.16 0.19
CA ARG A 103 8.57 -6.56 -0.22
C ARG A 103 8.59 -7.45 1.01
N GLN A 104 8.00 -8.63 0.89
CA GLN A 104 8.09 -9.66 1.93
C GLN A 104 8.54 -10.98 1.31
N GLY A 105 9.60 -11.58 1.85
CA GLY A 105 10.15 -12.83 1.32
C GLY A 105 10.76 -12.67 -0.07
N LEU A 106 10.65 -13.71 -0.90
CA LEU A 106 11.32 -13.83 -2.21
C LEU A 106 10.55 -13.21 -3.39
N GLY A 107 9.86 -12.08 -3.19
CA GLY A 107 9.29 -11.31 -4.32
C GLY A 107 7.81 -10.95 -4.24
N ASP A 108 7.12 -11.23 -3.13
CA ASP A 108 5.77 -10.70 -2.96
C ASP A 108 5.84 -9.18 -2.71
N LEU A 109 5.17 -8.40 -3.55
CA LEU A 109 5.01 -6.96 -3.37
C LEU A 109 3.93 -6.71 -2.31
N TRP A 110 4.16 -5.75 -1.42
CA TRP A 110 3.23 -5.40 -0.36
C TRP A 110 2.93 -3.90 -0.32
N LEU A 111 1.65 -3.59 -0.18
CA LEU A 111 1.17 -2.25 0.16
C LEU A 111 0.89 -2.20 1.66
N HIS A 112 1.48 -1.21 2.30
CA HIS A 112 1.12 -0.78 3.64
C HIS A 112 0.15 0.41 3.57
N ASP A 113 -0.69 0.59 4.58
CA ASP A 113 -1.53 1.78 4.80
C ASP A 113 -0.78 3.10 4.65
N CYS A 114 0.50 3.13 5.05
CA CYS A 114 1.32 4.33 5.00
C CYS A 114 2.03 4.53 3.67
N SER A 115 1.86 3.61 2.74
CA SER A 115 2.38 3.72 1.37
C SER A 115 1.83 4.98 0.72
N ALA A 116 2.65 5.63 -0.10
CA ALA A 116 2.16 6.69 -0.96
C ALA A 116 1.42 6.05 -2.14
N ILE A 117 0.12 6.35 -2.24
CA ILE A 117 -0.78 5.82 -3.26
C ILE A 117 -1.53 6.99 -3.86
N PHE A 118 -1.37 7.18 -5.16
CA PHE A 118 -2.04 8.25 -5.89
C PHE A 118 -2.87 7.63 -7.00
N LEU A 119 -4.17 7.92 -6.99
CA LEU A 119 -5.04 7.57 -8.10
C LEU A 119 -4.67 8.46 -9.29
N ASP A 120 -4.32 7.83 -10.41
CA ASP A 120 -4.12 8.55 -11.68
C ASP A 120 -5.50 8.84 -12.28
N ILE A 121 -6.05 9.99 -11.91
CA ILE A 121 -7.26 10.52 -12.51
C ILE A 121 -6.82 11.22 -13.80
N THR A 122 -7.06 10.61 -14.95
CA THR A 122 -6.77 11.13 -16.29
C THR A 122 -7.65 12.34 -16.69
N SER A 123 -7.90 13.24 -15.75
CA SER A 123 -8.76 14.41 -15.89
C SER A 123 -8.15 15.60 -15.15
N SER A 124 -7.30 16.34 -15.88
CA SER A 124 -6.95 17.75 -15.71
C SER A 124 -6.39 18.24 -14.36
N SER A 125 -5.06 18.43 -14.33
CA SER A 125 -4.30 19.41 -13.51
C SER A 125 -3.55 19.04 -12.21
N PRO A 126 -3.65 17.85 -11.58
CA PRO A 126 -2.70 17.45 -10.52
C PRO A 126 -1.53 16.57 -11.02
N GLN A 127 -1.50 16.22 -12.30
CA GLN A 127 -0.57 15.22 -12.86
C GLN A 127 0.86 15.74 -12.99
N GLU A 128 1.04 17.03 -13.32
CA GLU A 128 2.38 17.60 -13.40
C GLU A 128 3.02 17.62 -12.02
N GLU A 129 2.35 18.06 -10.96
CA GLU A 129 2.99 18.12 -9.64
C GLU A 129 3.42 16.77 -9.07
N ILE A 130 2.65 15.68 -9.24
CA ILE A 130 2.99 14.38 -8.62
C ILE A 130 4.07 13.64 -9.41
N VAL A 131 3.98 13.63 -10.74
CA VAL A 131 5.02 13.06 -11.60
C VAL A 131 6.29 13.90 -11.49
N LEU A 132 6.17 15.22 -11.47
CA LEU A 132 7.30 16.12 -11.24
C LEU A 132 7.84 15.96 -9.81
N LEU A 133 7.02 15.66 -8.79
CA LEU A 133 7.52 15.40 -7.44
C LEU A 133 8.38 14.14 -7.39
N VAL A 134 7.89 13.03 -7.96
CA VAL A 134 8.63 11.75 -8.02
C VAL A 134 9.90 11.89 -8.87
N LEU A 135 9.83 12.61 -10.00
CA LEU A 135 10.98 12.90 -10.86
C LEU A 135 11.93 13.97 -10.28
N SER A 136 11.46 14.78 -9.34
CA SER A 136 12.27 15.81 -8.65
C SER A 136 12.93 15.29 -7.38
N VAL A 137 12.64 14.05 -6.95
CA VAL A 137 13.42 13.41 -5.88
C VAL A 137 14.83 13.20 -6.44
N PRO A 138 15.84 13.90 -5.92
CA PRO A 138 17.19 13.77 -6.45
C PRO A 138 17.68 12.35 -6.18
N GLU A 139 18.05 11.64 -7.25
CA GLU A 139 18.93 10.49 -7.11
C GLU A 139 20.37 10.99 -6.83
N PRO A 140 21.11 10.32 -5.92
CA PRO A 140 20.69 9.20 -5.09
C PRO A 140 19.88 9.66 -3.88
N CYS A 141 18.93 8.83 -3.43
CA CYS A 141 18.23 8.99 -2.16
C CYS A 141 19.23 9.38 -1.04
N PRO A 142 19.23 10.64 -0.57
CA PRO A 142 20.38 11.21 0.13
C PRO A 142 20.61 10.64 1.54
N TYR A 143 19.76 9.73 1.99
CA TYR A 143 19.78 9.12 3.33
C TYR A 143 20.30 7.68 3.37
N LEU A 144 20.81 7.13 2.25
CA LEU A 144 21.52 5.83 2.26
C LEU A 144 22.97 5.90 2.79
N THR A 145 23.39 7.03 3.34
CA THR A 145 24.62 7.08 4.16
C THR A 145 24.25 6.80 5.62
N SER A 146 23.90 5.54 5.91
CA SER A 146 23.84 5.06 7.29
C SER A 146 25.26 5.03 7.89
N PRO A 147 25.43 5.29 9.18
CA PRO A 147 26.23 4.40 10.01
C PRO A 147 25.47 3.10 10.34
#